data_AF-A0A090SYN5-F1
#
_entry.id   AF-A0A090SYN5-F1
#
_cell.length_a   1.000
_cell.length_b   1.000
_cell.length_c   1.000
_cell.angle_alpha   90.00
_cell.angle_beta   90.00
_cell.angle_gamma   90.00
#
_symmetry.space_group_name_H-M   'P 1'
#
loop_
_entity.id
_entity.type
_entity.pdbx_description
1 polymer ?
#
loop_
_entity_poly.entity_id
_entity_poly.type
_entity_poly.pdbx_seq_one_letter_code
_entity_poly.pdbx_strand_id
1 'polypeptide(L)'
;MAIALWKRSPAIARVAFLWALIYPTLGMLQRDRAERIGWQVVNERNHSPVRLEAKPSFGNILVWKVIYEADGRFYIDAVRAGQKLTVYPGTSVAKLNMERAFPWLHEDSQQAKDIARFSWFSDGFVALSEENNKRIIDVRYSIVPNELNALWSIVLKEGAAGNEHVAYLTHRRSSVEDRQRFYDMLFERSKGDQSTERK
;
A
#
# COMPACT_ATOMS: atom_id res chain seq x y z
N MET A 1 3.00 11.10 24.62
CA MET A 1 2.28 10.80 25.88
C MET A 1 3.22 10.38 27.01
N ALA A 2 4.08 9.37 26.80
CA ALA A 2 5.05 8.92 27.82
C ALA A 2 6.01 10.02 28.33
N ILE A 3 6.57 10.85 27.43
CA ILE A 3 7.47 11.96 27.82
C ILE A 3 6.73 13.05 28.63
N ALA A 4 5.45 13.30 28.33
CA ALA A 4 4.63 14.28 29.04
C ALA A 4 4.33 13.85 30.48
N LEU A 5 4.06 12.55 30.68
CA LEU A 5 3.89 11.94 32.00
C LEU A 5 5.20 11.94 32.80
N TRP A 6 6.33 11.73 32.13
CA TRP A 6 7.64 11.70 32.77
C TRP A 6 8.16 13.09 33.19
N LYS A 7 7.92 14.14 32.37
CA LYS A 7 8.36 15.52 32.66
C LYS A 7 7.36 16.37 33.45
N ARG A 8 6.17 15.83 33.79
CA ARG A 8 5.09 16.53 34.54
C ARG A 8 4.78 17.96 34.06
N SER A 9 4.97 18.25 32.77
CA SER A 9 4.74 19.60 32.22
C SER A 9 3.35 19.70 31.58
N PRO A 10 2.45 20.54 32.11
CA PRO A 10 1.12 20.73 31.53
C PRO A 10 1.18 21.32 30.11
N ALA A 11 2.23 22.09 29.79
CA ALA A 11 2.42 22.61 28.44
C ALA A 11 2.70 21.48 27.43
N ILE A 12 3.59 20.54 27.77
CA ILE A 12 3.89 19.38 26.92
C ILE A 12 2.65 18.49 26.75
N ALA A 13 1.87 18.30 27.83
CA ALA A 13 0.63 17.54 27.77
C ALA A 13 -0.40 18.18 26.81
N ARG A 14 -0.59 19.50 26.87
CA ARG A 14 -1.48 20.24 25.97
C ARG A 14 -1.04 20.16 24.51
N VAL A 15 0.25 20.33 24.24
CA VAL A 15 0.80 20.21 22.87
C VAL A 15 0.61 18.79 22.34
N ALA A 16 0.90 17.77 23.15
CA ALA A 16 0.71 16.37 22.75
C ALA A 16 -0.78 16.05 22.49
N PHE A 17 -1.68 16.58 23.32
CA PHE A 17 -3.12 16.43 23.13
C PHE A 17 -3.61 17.11 21.85
N LEU A 18 -3.21 18.37 21.62
CA LEU A 18 -3.52 19.08 20.38
C LEU A 18 -2.99 18.34 19.16
N TRP A 19 -1.75 17.84 19.21
CA TRP A 19 -1.18 17.05 18.14
C TRP A 19 -1.98 15.76 17.86
N ALA A 20 -2.40 15.05 18.92
CA ALA A 20 -3.19 13.83 18.81
C ALA A 20 -4.58 14.06 18.20
N LEU A 21 -5.12 15.28 18.25
CA LEU A 21 -6.37 15.65 17.58
C LEU A 21 -6.13 16.16 16.15
N ILE A 22 -5.18 17.07 15.98
CA ILE A 22 -4.93 17.74 14.71
C ILE A 22 -4.40 16.75 13.67
N TYR A 23 -3.42 15.91 14.03
CA TYR A 23 -2.75 15.05 13.07
C TYR A 23 -3.70 14.01 12.42
N PRO A 24 -4.51 13.24 13.18
CA PRO A 24 -5.49 12.34 12.57
C PRO A 24 -6.57 13.08 11.76
N THR A 25 -7.02 14.25 12.23
CA THR A 25 -8.02 15.06 11.51
C THR A 25 -7.48 15.51 10.16
N LEU A 26 -6.26 16.02 10.11
CA LEU A 26 -5.59 16.34 8.84
C LEU A 26 -5.41 15.10 7.97
N GLY A 27 -5.04 13.97 8.57
CA GLY A 27 -4.95 12.68 7.86
C GLY A 27 -6.27 12.26 7.20
N MET A 28 -7.39 12.38 7.91
CA MET A 28 -8.72 12.09 7.38
C MET A 28 -9.06 13.00 6.20
N LEU A 29 -8.85 14.32 6.33
CA LEU A 29 -9.10 15.27 5.26
C LEU A 29 -8.25 14.97 4.01
N GLN A 30 -6.99 14.59 4.19
CA GLN A 30 -6.10 14.24 3.09
C GLN A 30 -6.46 12.91 2.43
N ARG A 31 -6.89 11.92 3.22
CA ARG A 31 -7.43 10.65 2.71
C ARG A 31 -8.63 10.93 1.81
N ASP A 32 -9.60 11.69 2.29
CA ASP A 32 -10.83 11.96 1.53
C ASP A 32 -10.53 12.75 0.24
N ARG A 33 -9.53 13.64 0.26
CA ARG A 33 -9.02 14.30 -0.96
C ARG A 33 -8.41 13.31 -1.94
N ALA A 34 -7.57 12.38 -1.45
CA ALA A 34 -6.95 11.35 -2.28
C ALA A 34 -7.99 10.39 -2.88
N GLU A 35 -9.00 9.98 -2.11
CA GLU A 35 -10.09 9.12 -2.59
C GLU A 35 -10.92 9.81 -3.66
N ARG A 36 -11.26 11.10 -3.49
CA ARG A 36 -11.97 11.86 -4.53
C ARG A 36 -11.23 11.88 -5.86
N ILE A 37 -9.90 12.05 -5.83
CA ILE A 37 -9.07 11.96 -7.04
C ILE A 37 -9.05 10.52 -7.58
N GLY A 38 -8.99 9.52 -6.71
CA GLY A 38 -9.12 8.12 -7.11
C GLY A 38 -10.40 7.84 -7.89
N TRP A 39 -11.54 8.35 -7.43
CA TRP A 39 -12.82 8.24 -8.13
C TRP A 39 -12.83 8.96 -9.48
N GLN A 40 -12.15 10.10 -9.61
CA GLN A 40 -11.97 10.76 -10.91
C GLN A 40 -11.18 9.88 -11.88
N VAL A 41 -10.05 9.31 -11.43
CA VAL A 41 -9.23 8.40 -12.23
C VAL A 41 -10.01 7.16 -12.68
N VAL A 42 -10.84 6.61 -11.79
CA VAL A 42 -11.75 5.49 -12.12
C VAL A 42 -12.69 5.88 -13.27
N ASN A 43 -13.33 7.05 -13.18
CA ASN A 43 -14.27 7.52 -14.20
C ASN A 43 -13.57 7.79 -15.53
N GLU A 44 -12.38 8.39 -15.50
CA GLU A 44 -11.54 8.63 -16.70
C GLU A 44 -11.15 7.31 -17.39
N ARG A 45 -10.92 6.25 -16.62
CA ARG A 45 -10.62 4.91 -17.12
C ARG A 45 -11.87 4.11 -17.52
N ASN A 46 -13.07 4.65 -17.30
CA ASN A 46 -14.36 3.97 -17.51
C ASN A 46 -14.47 2.63 -16.75
N HIS A 47 -13.88 2.55 -15.56
CA HIS A 47 -13.97 1.37 -14.70
C HIS A 47 -15.18 1.48 -13.75
N SER A 48 -15.76 0.34 -13.38
CA SER A 48 -16.82 0.25 -12.36
C SER A 48 -16.25 -0.45 -11.12
N PRO A 49 -15.73 0.29 -10.12
CA PRO A 49 -15.02 -0.32 -9.02
C PRO A 49 -15.98 -0.88 -7.98
N VAL A 50 -15.60 -2.03 -7.41
CA VAL A 50 -16.28 -2.64 -6.27
C VAL A 50 -15.94 -1.87 -4.98
N ARG A 51 -14.70 -1.39 -4.88
CA ARG A 51 -14.19 -0.63 -3.74
C ARG A 51 -12.98 0.20 -4.15
N LEU A 52 -12.75 1.29 -3.43
CA LEU A 52 -11.60 2.17 -3.56
C LEU A 52 -11.13 2.60 -2.17
N GLU A 53 -9.84 2.57 -1.92
CA GLU A 53 -9.24 2.99 -0.66
C GLU A 53 -7.99 3.83 -0.89
N ALA A 54 -7.81 4.87 -0.07
CA ALA A 54 -6.54 5.57 0.04
C ALA A 54 -5.80 5.19 1.34
N LYS A 55 -4.56 4.72 1.21
CA LYS A 55 -3.65 4.44 2.32
C LYS A 55 -2.51 5.45 2.36
N PRO A 56 -2.15 5.99 3.53
CA PRO A 56 -1.02 6.89 3.61
C PRO A 56 0.26 6.12 3.27
N SER A 57 1.15 6.76 2.51
CA SER A 57 2.49 6.21 2.28
C SER A 57 3.34 6.28 3.55
N PHE A 58 4.50 5.62 3.52
CA PHE A 58 5.33 5.46 4.70
C PHE A 58 5.71 6.82 5.34
N GLY A 59 5.33 6.99 6.62
CA GLY A 59 5.76 8.11 7.47
C GLY A 59 5.18 9.49 7.15
N ASN A 60 4.11 9.61 6.35
CA ASN A 60 3.52 10.91 6.02
C ASN A 60 2.03 10.83 5.67
N ILE A 61 1.36 12.00 5.64
CA ILE A 61 -0.05 12.16 5.21
C ILE A 61 -0.17 13.01 3.93
N LEU A 62 0.92 13.11 3.16
CA LEU A 62 1.02 13.95 1.96
C LEU A 62 0.86 13.12 0.68
N VAL A 63 1.49 11.96 0.59
CA VAL A 63 1.38 11.04 -0.54
C VAL A 63 0.58 9.83 -0.10
N TRP A 64 -0.43 9.48 -0.89
CA TRP A 64 -1.38 8.42 -0.62
C TRP A 64 -1.32 7.39 -1.73
N LYS A 65 -1.22 6.12 -1.38
CA LYS A 65 -1.46 5.02 -2.30
C LYS A 65 -2.97 4.87 -2.46
N VAL A 66 -3.47 5.01 -3.68
CA VAL A 66 -4.87 4.81 -4.02
C VAL A 66 -5.00 3.47 -4.70
N ILE A 67 -5.87 2.62 -4.17
CA ILE A 67 -6.08 1.26 -4.67
C ILE A 67 -7.56 1.06 -4.88
N TYR A 68 -7.95 0.55 -6.04
CA TYR A 68 -9.33 0.16 -6.27
C TYR A 68 -9.42 -1.21 -6.94
N GLU A 69 -10.52 -1.89 -6.68
CA GLU A 69 -10.84 -3.19 -7.28
C GLU A 69 -11.86 -2.98 -8.39
N ALA A 70 -11.52 -3.37 -9.63
CA ALA A 70 -12.43 -3.37 -10.77
C ALA A 70 -12.08 -4.55 -11.68
N ASP A 71 -13.09 -5.17 -12.30
CA ASP A 71 -12.91 -6.22 -13.31
C ASP A 71 -11.97 -7.37 -12.88
N GLY A 72 -12.03 -7.76 -11.60
CA GLY A 72 -11.18 -8.82 -11.02
C GLY A 72 -9.70 -8.42 -10.85
N ARG A 73 -9.39 -7.13 -10.87
CA ARG A 73 -8.03 -6.58 -10.74
C ARG A 73 -7.97 -5.51 -9.65
N PHE A 74 -6.81 -5.37 -9.04
CA PHE A 74 -6.44 -4.19 -8.27
C PHE A 74 -5.68 -3.23 -9.15
N TYR A 75 -6.12 -1.98 -9.18
CA TYR A 75 -5.42 -0.87 -9.82
C TYR A 75 -4.81 0.00 -8.73
N ILE A 76 -3.56 0.42 -8.93
CA ILE A 76 -2.76 1.11 -7.94
C ILE A 76 -2.22 2.38 -8.57
N ASP A 77 -2.48 3.50 -7.92
CA ASP A 77 -1.93 4.81 -8.27
C ASP A 77 -1.42 5.48 -7.00
N ALA A 78 -0.70 6.59 -7.13
CA ALA A 78 -0.42 7.46 -5.99
C ALA A 78 -1.00 8.85 -6.22
N VAL A 79 -1.49 9.45 -5.14
CA VAL A 79 -2.00 10.82 -5.13
C VAL A 79 -1.24 11.61 -4.08
N ARG A 80 -0.58 12.68 -4.50
CA ARG A 80 -0.04 13.67 -3.58
C ARG A 80 -1.12 14.69 -3.26
N ALA A 81 -1.56 14.70 -2.00
CA ALA A 81 -2.58 15.59 -1.46
C ALA A 81 -1.97 16.89 -0.89
N GLY A 82 -1.11 17.57 -1.67
CA GLY A 82 -0.47 18.82 -1.25
C GLY A 82 -1.37 20.05 -1.38
N GLN A 83 -0.76 21.20 -1.66
CA GLN A 83 -1.50 22.40 -2.08
C GLN A 83 -2.21 22.12 -3.42
N LYS A 84 -1.48 21.55 -4.37
CA LYS A 84 -2.02 20.96 -5.60
C LYS A 84 -2.18 19.44 -5.42
N LEU A 85 -3.17 18.90 -6.12
CA LEU A 85 -3.40 17.46 -6.20
C LEU A 85 -2.66 16.94 -7.43
N THR A 86 -1.77 15.98 -7.22
CA THR A 86 -0.94 15.40 -8.29
C THR A 86 -1.13 13.89 -8.31
N VAL A 87 -1.51 13.34 -9.46
CA VAL A 87 -1.66 11.90 -9.68
C VAL A 87 -0.36 11.36 -10.27
N TYR A 88 0.13 10.26 -9.70
CA TYR A 88 1.20 9.45 -10.24
C TYR A 88 0.58 8.12 -10.68
N PRO A 89 0.37 7.91 -11.98
CA PRO A 89 -0.12 6.64 -12.50
C PRO A 89 0.77 5.49 -12.04
N GLY A 90 0.15 4.38 -11.66
CA GLY A 90 0.87 3.18 -11.26
C GLY A 90 0.56 2.00 -12.15
N THR A 91 0.30 0.87 -11.51
CA THR A 91 0.20 -0.44 -12.15
C THR A 91 -1.12 -1.14 -11.77
N SER A 92 -1.36 -2.33 -12.31
CA SER A 92 -2.49 -3.17 -11.91
C SER A 92 -2.06 -4.62 -11.79
N VAL A 93 -2.73 -5.37 -10.91
CA VAL A 93 -2.50 -6.80 -10.72
C VAL A 93 -3.84 -7.54 -10.64
N ALA A 94 -3.88 -8.79 -11.12
CA ALA A 94 -5.06 -9.62 -10.95
C ALA A 94 -5.29 -9.94 -9.46
N LYS A 95 -6.55 -9.86 -9.02
CA LYS A 95 -6.94 -10.36 -7.70
C LYS A 95 -6.70 -11.86 -7.65
N LEU A 96 -6.22 -12.37 -6.52
CA LEU A 96 -5.93 -13.79 -6.37
C LEU A 96 -7.20 -14.62 -6.57
N ASN A 97 -7.14 -15.58 -7.49
CA ASN A 97 -8.08 -16.68 -7.57
C ASN A 97 -7.35 -17.94 -7.10
N MET A 98 -7.76 -18.51 -5.96
CA MET A 98 -7.04 -19.61 -5.32
C MET A 98 -7.08 -20.90 -6.14
N GLU A 99 -8.25 -21.28 -6.65
CA GLU A 99 -8.43 -22.50 -7.45
C GLU A 99 -7.54 -22.49 -8.70
N ARG A 100 -7.47 -21.33 -9.37
CA ARG A 100 -6.62 -21.16 -10.54
C ARG A 100 -5.13 -21.09 -10.20
N ALA A 101 -4.76 -20.44 -9.10
CA ALA A 101 -3.37 -20.25 -8.73
C ALA A 101 -2.74 -21.51 -8.14
N PHE A 102 -3.51 -22.27 -7.36
CA PHE A 102 -3.03 -23.41 -6.57
C PHE A 102 -3.96 -24.63 -6.69
N PRO A 103 -4.14 -25.21 -7.90
CA PRO A 103 -5.02 -26.36 -8.10
C PRO A 103 -4.55 -27.62 -7.33
N TRP A 104 -3.29 -27.65 -6.90
CA TRP A 104 -2.68 -28.72 -6.12
C TRP A 104 -2.88 -28.57 -4.60
N LEU A 105 -3.40 -27.43 -4.13
CA LEU A 105 -3.51 -27.14 -2.70
C LEU A 105 -4.79 -27.77 -2.14
N HIS A 106 -4.63 -28.72 -1.21
CA HIS A 106 -5.77 -29.28 -0.48
C HIS A 106 -6.39 -28.21 0.44
N GLU A 107 -7.72 -28.08 0.39
CA GLU A 107 -8.48 -27.08 1.15
C GLU A 107 -8.31 -27.21 2.67
N ASP A 108 -8.13 -28.43 3.18
CA ASP A 108 -7.95 -28.70 4.62
C ASP A 108 -6.51 -28.50 5.12
N SER A 109 -5.57 -28.22 4.21
CA SER A 109 -4.16 -28.04 4.55
C SER A 109 -3.91 -26.81 5.43
N GLN A 110 -2.82 -26.84 6.18
CA GLN A 110 -2.38 -25.69 6.98
C GLN A 110 -2.07 -24.48 6.10
N GLN A 111 -1.49 -24.67 4.91
CA GLN A 111 -1.24 -23.58 3.98
C GLN A 111 -2.54 -22.91 3.50
N ALA A 112 -3.61 -23.67 3.21
CA ALA A 112 -4.91 -23.09 2.85
C ALA A 112 -5.48 -22.21 3.97
N LYS A 113 -5.38 -22.66 5.23
CA LYS A 113 -5.77 -21.88 6.42
C LYS A 113 -4.92 -20.62 6.59
N ASP A 114 -3.61 -20.72 6.33
CA ASP A 114 -2.71 -19.58 6.40
C ASP A 114 -2.99 -18.54 5.31
N ILE A 115 -3.35 -18.97 4.09
CA ILE A 115 -3.81 -18.08 3.01
C ILE A 115 -5.09 -17.36 3.41
N ALA A 116 -6.09 -18.08 3.95
CA ALA A 116 -7.33 -17.47 4.42
C ALA A 116 -7.07 -16.43 5.52
N ARG A 117 -6.19 -16.75 6.47
CA ARG A 117 -5.74 -15.81 7.52
C ARG A 117 -5.05 -14.59 6.93
N PHE A 118 -4.11 -14.78 6.01
CA PHE A 118 -3.39 -13.69 5.35
C PHE A 118 -4.37 -12.79 4.58
N SER A 119 -5.27 -13.38 3.80
CA SER A 119 -6.33 -12.67 3.08
C SER A 119 -7.21 -11.84 4.02
N TRP A 120 -7.60 -12.40 5.16
CA TRP A 120 -8.37 -11.66 6.17
C TRP A 120 -7.61 -10.44 6.72
N PHE A 121 -6.34 -10.59 7.10
CA PHE A 121 -5.50 -9.46 7.55
C PHE A 121 -5.24 -8.43 6.44
N SER A 122 -5.21 -8.88 5.20
CA SER A 122 -5.08 -8.06 4.00
C SER A 122 -6.40 -7.46 3.53
N ASP A 123 -7.52 -7.70 4.22
CA ASP A 123 -8.85 -7.29 3.78
C ASP A 123 -9.15 -7.70 2.32
N GLY A 124 -8.74 -8.92 1.95
CA GLY A 124 -8.89 -9.47 0.60
C GLY A 124 -8.05 -8.79 -0.47
N PHE A 125 -7.18 -7.82 -0.14
CA PHE A 125 -6.22 -7.18 -1.05
C PHE A 125 -5.00 -8.09 -1.31
N VAL A 126 -5.28 -9.32 -1.74
CA VAL A 126 -4.26 -10.33 -2.02
C VAL A 126 -4.15 -10.61 -3.51
N ALA A 127 -2.93 -10.68 -3.99
CA ALA A 127 -2.61 -10.98 -5.38
C ALA A 127 -1.47 -12.00 -5.47
N LEU A 128 -1.38 -12.69 -6.61
CA LEU A 128 -0.23 -13.53 -6.91
C LEU A 128 0.92 -12.64 -7.36
N SER A 129 2.13 -12.93 -6.90
CA SER A 129 3.31 -12.21 -7.32
C SER A 129 3.73 -12.57 -8.75
N GLU A 130 4.05 -11.57 -9.56
CA GLU A 130 4.53 -11.78 -10.93
C GLU A 130 5.90 -12.47 -10.99
N GLU A 131 6.74 -12.26 -9.97
CA GLU A 131 8.08 -12.86 -9.91
C GLU A 131 8.07 -14.32 -9.44
N ASN A 132 7.03 -14.74 -8.70
CA ASN A 132 6.95 -16.07 -8.11
C ASN A 132 5.49 -16.50 -7.97
N ASN A 133 5.10 -17.50 -8.78
CA ASN A 133 3.76 -18.06 -8.81
C ASN A 133 3.35 -18.85 -7.55
N LYS A 134 4.23 -18.96 -6.55
CA LYS A 134 3.95 -19.51 -5.21
C LYS A 134 3.92 -18.44 -4.13
N ARG A 135 4.07 -17.16 -4.49
CA ARG A 135 4.11 -16.03 -3.55
C ARG A 135 2.83 -15.21 -3.65
N ILE A 136 2.10 -15.09 -2.55
CA ILE A 136 0.94 -14.21 -2.42
C ILE A 136 1.38 -12.93 -1.71
N ILE A 137 0.99 -11.77 -2.25
CA ILE A 137 1.36 -10.45 -1.74
C ILE A 137 0.14 -9.69 -1.20
N ASP A 138 0.35 -8.86 -0.18
CA ASP A 138 -0.62 -7.82 0.23
C ASP A 138 -0.39 -6.57 -0.60
N VAL A 139 -1.36 -6.18 -1.44
CA VAL A 139 -1.16 -5.07 -2.39
C VAL A 139 -1.21 -3.69 -1.74
N ARG A 140 -1.63 -3.59 -0.47
CA ARG A 140 -1.97 -2.31 0.19
C ARG A 140 -0.78 -1.41 0.47
N TYR A 141 0.41 -1.99 0.64
CA TYR A 141 1.55 -1.23 1.13
C TYR A 141 2.84 -1.57 0.38
N SER A 142 3.52 -0.53 -0.05
CA SER A 142 4.80 -0.55 -0.76
C SER A 142 5.62 0.68 -0.36
N ILE A 143 6.94 0.64 -0.55
CA ILE A 143 7.79 1.82 -0.32
C ILE A 143 7.46 2.93 -1.33
N VAL A 144 7.39 2.58 -2.61
CA VAL A 144 6.95 3.48 -3.68
C VAL A 144 5.42 3.31 -3.85
N PRO A 145 4.61 4.34 -3.57
CA PRO A 145 3.15 4.17 -3.42
C PRO A 145 2.40 3.74 -4.68
N ASN A 146 2.87 4.07 -5.88
CA ASN A 146 2.23 3.66 -7.14
C ASN A 146 2.76 2.30 -7.69
N GLU A 147 3.53 1.55 -6.90
CA GLU A 147 4.13 0.27 -7.31
C GLU A 147 3.56 -0.93 -6.52
N LEU A 148 3.84 -2.14 -7.04
CA LEU A 148 3.41 -3.43 -6.47
C LEU A 148 4.45 -4.10 -5.55
N ASN A 149 5.58 -3.45 -5.29
CA ASN A 149 6.63 -3.99 -4.41
C ASN A 149 6.14 -4.05 -2.95
N ALA A 150 5.41 -5.12 -2.64
CA ALA A 150 4.64 -5.30 -1.42
C ALA A 150 5.53 -5.51 -0.20
N LEU A 151 5.19 -4.87 0.92
CA LEU A 151 5.95 -5.02 2.18
C LEU A 151 5.76 -6.39 2.84
N TRP A 152 4.68 -7.10 2.52
CA TRP A 152 4.30 -8.36 3.14
C TRP A 152 3.88 -9.39 2.09
N SER A 153 4.34 -10.63 2.28
CA SER A 153 3.95 -11.75 1.43
C SER A 153 4.02 -13.08 2.17
N ILE A 154 3.30 -14.07 1.68
CA ILE A 154 3.47 -15.47 2.06
C ILE A 154 3.95 -16.28 0.87
N VAL A 155 4.80 -17.29 1.10
CA VAL A 155 5.28 -18.21 0.07
C VAL A 155 4.83 -19.61 0.40
N LEU A 156 4.14 -20.21 -0.56
CA LEU A 156 3.62 -21.56 -0.49
C LEU A 156 4.66 -22.57 -0.97
N LYS A 157 4.50 -23.80 -0.50
CA LYS A 157 5.33 -24.93 -0.91
C LYS A 157 4.45 -26.08 -1.38
N GLU A 158 4.65 -26.45 -2.63
CA GLU A 158 3.99 -27.60 -3.25
C GLU A 158 4.58 -28.90 -2.71
N GLY A 159 3.72 -29.91 -2.47
CA GLY A 159 4.13 -31.17 -1.85
C GLY A 159 4.50 -31.08 -0.37
N ALA A 160 4.15 -29.97 0.29
CA ALA A 160 4.33 -29.82 1.72
C ALA A 160 3.43 -30.76 2.53
N ALA A 161 3.84 -31.10 3.75
CA ALA A 161 3.00 -31.89 4.64
C ALA A 161 1.69 -31.12 4.98
N GLY A 162 0.60 -31.84 5.26
CA GLY A 162 -0.71 -31.22 5.51
C GLY A 162 -0.74 -30.21 6.66
N ASN A 163 0.22 -30.28 7.59
CA ASN A 163 0.39 -29.37 8.73
C ASN A 163 1.53 -28.33 8.54
N GLU A 164 2.20 -28.32 7.38
CA GLU A 164 3.32 -27.40 7.12
C GLU A 164 2.80 -25.99 6.77
N HIS A 165 3.39 -24.98 7.38
CA HIS A 165 2.98 -23.58 7.23
C HIS A 165 3.62 -22.91 6.01
N VAL A 166 2.97 -21.86 5.51
CA VAL A 166 3.58 -20.95 4.53
C VAL A 166 4.72 -20.15 5.16
N ALA A 167 5.71 -19.75 4.35
CA ALA A 167 6.75 -18.84 4.81
C ALA A 167 6.26 -17.39 4.74
N TYR A 168 6.20 -16.71 5.88
CA TYR A 168 5.88 -15.28 5.94
C TYR A 168 7.14 -14.42 5.74
N LEU A 169 7.11 -13.53 4.75
CA LEU A 169 8.23 -12.67 4.37
C LEU A 169 7.87 -11.19 4.51
N THR A 170 8.86 -10.39 4.92
CA THR A 170 8.76 -8.94 5.00
C THR A 170 9.81 -8.27 4.13
N HIS A 171 9.39 -7.37 3.25
CA HIS A 171 10.25 -6.72 2.26
C HIS A 171 10.42 -5.24 2.63
N ARG A 172 11.34 -4.96 3.56
CA ARG A 172 11.55 -3.60 4.09
C ARG A 172 12.76 -2.89 3.48
N ARG A 173 13.53 -3.59 2.65
CA ARG A 173 14.68 -3.01 1.95
C ARG A 173 14.19 -2.30 0.70
N SER A 174 14.53 -1.04 0.58
CA SER A 174 14.35 -0.23 -0.63
C SER A 174 15.71 0.09 -1.24
N SER A 175 15.77 0.11 -2.57
CA SER A 175 16.95 0.57 -3.28
C SER A 175 17.13 2.10 -3.13
N VAL A 176 18.25 2.63 -3.59
CA VAL A 176 18.47 4.08 -3.62
C VAL A 176 17.47 4.75 -4.58
N GLU A 177 17.18 4.09 -5.70
CA GLU A 177 16.24 4.52 -6.72
C GLU A 177 14.80 4.55 -6.20
N ASP A 178 14.38 3.54 -5.43
CA ASP A 178 13.06 3.52 -4.76
C ASP A 178 12.86 4.73 -3.86
N ARG A 179 13.88 5.00 -3.02
CA ARG A 179 13.85 6.15 -2.10
C ARG A 179 13.79 7.45 -2.89
N GLN A 180 14.59 7.58 -3.93
CA GLN A 180 14.59 8.77 -4.77
C GLN A 180 13.22 9.01 -5.42
N ARG A 181 12.62 7.98 -6.01
CA ARG A 181 11.26 8.06 -6.60
C ARG A 181 10.23 8.49 -5.57
N PHE A 182 10.28 7.93 -4.36
CA PHE A 182 9.40 8.33 -3.27
C PHE A 182 9.63 9.79 -2.84
N TYR A 183 10.89 10.24 -2.74
CA TYR A 183 11.23 11.63 -2.44
C TYR A 183 10.73 12.59 -3.52
N ASP A 184 10.84 12.21 -4.79
CA ASP A 184 10.34 13.00 -5.92
C ASP A 184 8.83 13.19 -5.83
N MET A 185 8.08 12.16 -5.39
CA MET A 185 6.64 12.27 -5.12
C MET A 185 6.34 13.17 -3.93
N LEU A 186 7.14 13.16 -2.86
CA LEU A 186 6.92 14.01 -1.70
C LEU A 186 7.12 15.50 -2.04
N PHE A 187 8.14 15.81 -2.84
CA PHE A 187 8.59 17.17 -3.11
C PHE A 187 8.25 17.70 -4.51
N GLU A 188 7.50 16.94 -5.31
CA GLU A 188 7.14 17.31 -6.69
C GLU A 188 8.36 17.63 -7.58
N ARG A 189 9.46 16.89 -7.40
CA ARG A 189 10.63 17.03 -8.26
C ARG A 189 10.37 16.26 -9.55
N SER A 190 9.97 16.96 -10.61
CA SER A 190 9.83 16.34 -11.93
C SER A 190 11.21 15.97 -12.49
N LYS A 191 11.28 14.95 -13.34
CA LYS A 191 12.47 14.64 -14.17
C LYS A 191 12.84 15.74 -15.19
N GLY A 192 12.27 16.95 -15.09
CA GLY A 192 12.55 18.09 -15.96
C GLY A 192 13.71 18.99 -15.54
N ASP A 193 14.23 18.87 -14.31
CA ASP A 193 15.17 19.88 -13.75
C ASP A 193 16.66 19.50 -13.85
N GLN A 194 17.00 18.45 -14.61
CA GLN A 194 18.40 18.02 -14.83
C GLN A 194 18.95 18.39 -16.21
N SER A 195 18.24 19.23 -16.98
CA SER A 195 18.70 19.69 -18.30
C SER A 195 19.32 21.10 -18.32
N THR A 196 19.38 21.80 -17.18
CA THR A 196 19.79 23.22 -17.14
C THR A 196 21.15 23.47 -16.46
N GLU A 197 21.88 22.44 -16.04
CA GLU A 197 23.26 22.59 -15.52
C GLU A 197 24.25 21.66 -16.23
N ARG A 198 24.36 21.83 -17.55
CA ARG A 198 25.63 21.61 -18.26
C ARG A 198 25.84 22.73 -19.27
N LYS A 199 26.47 23.80 -18.80
CA LYS A 199 27.33 24.67 -19.62
C LYS A 199 28.55 25.03 -18.78
#